data_AF-A0A0D7PFP2-F1
#
_entry.id   AF-A0A0D7PFP2-F1
#
_cell.length_a   1.000
_cell.length_b   1.000
_cell.length_c   1.000
_cell.angle_alpha   90.00
_cell.angle_beta   90.00
_cell.angle_gamma   90.00
#
_symmetry.space_group_name_H-M   'P 1'
#
loop_
_entity.id
_entity.type
_entity.pdbx_description
1 polymer ?
#
loop_
_entity_poly.entity_id
_entity_poly.type
_entity_poly.pdbx_seq_one_letter_code
_entity_poly.pdbx_strand_id
1 'polypeptide(L)'
;MPYHLYHVRVELLASTSPTNTWPVMSIEPATEARRHWWRLALLLLVVLPFLPELAISVVGGLAKIGGCVVDQKEVCLIVGVNVSDVVSGLVTAAVVIGSAFAWLGLAAVWLVLCYLAIVRGWAGLAARLLLALLVTVVFALLPYLAPGFAIAPFVNANCQPNEGGVGSCLIFGGNVSSAHHTVILPWLIFAGVPIALGTALACAIVMAIVRARRTRAIKRSARSG
;
A
#
# COMPACT_ATOMS: atom_id res chain seq x y z
N MET A 1 17.54 23.23 -15.71
CA MET A 1 18.47 22.97 -16.83
C MET A 1 19.80 22.50 -16.23
N PRO A 2 20.65 21.80 -16.99
CA PRO A 2 20.46 21.20 -18.32
C PRO A 2 20.41 19.65 -18.19
N TYR A 3 20.61 18.73 -19.15
CA TYR A 3 20.60 18.72 -20.63
C TYR A 3 19.70 17.54 -21.09
N HIS A 4 19.52 17.35 -22.41
CA HIS A 4 19.08 16.08 -23.03
C HIS A 4 20.23 15.48 -23.84
N LEU A 5 20.37 14.15 -23.86
CA LEU A 5 21.04 13.42 -24.95
C LEU A 5 20.10 12.31 -25.42
N TYR A 6 19.60 12.43 -26.65
CA TYR A 6 18.92 11.33 -27.36
C TYR A 6 19.74 10.98 -28.59
N HIS A 7 20.15 9.73 -28.70
CA HIS A 7 20.78 9.19 -29.90
C HIS A 7 19.75 9.12 -31.03
N VAL A 8 19.92 9.95 -32.07
CA VAL A 8 19.15 9.85 -33.31
C VAL A 8 19.99 9.07 -34.32
N ARG A 9 19.59 7.84 -34.63
CA ARG A 9 20.17 7.06 -35.73
C ARG A 9 19.42 7.41 -37.01
N VAL A 10 20.05 8.15 -37.91
CA VAL A 10 19.48 8.51 -39.22
C VAL A 10 19.89 7.47 -40.25
N GLU A 11 19.00 6.52 -40.54
CA GLU A 11 19.15 5.64 -41.70
C GLU A 11 18.44 6.28 -42.90
N LEU A 12 19.24 6.88 -43.78
CA LEU A 12 18.79 7.45 -45.06
C LEU A 12 18.57 6.34 -46.09
N LEU A 13 17.32 5.94 -46.28
CA LEU A 13 16.89 5.19 -47.46
C LEU A 13 15.91 6.04 -48.26
N ALA A 14 16.36 6.52 -49.43
CA ALA A 14 15.53 7.23 -50.37
C ALA A 14 14.67 6.23 -51.17
N SER A 15 13.35 6.37 -51.09
CA SER A 15 12.42 5.69 -51.98
C SER A 15 11.24 6.61 -52.31
N THR A 16 11.13 6.97 -53.58
CA THR A 16 10.10 7.88 -54.09
C THR A 16 8.90 7.08 -54.61
N SER A 17 7.77 7.13 -53.89
CA SER A 17 6.48 6.66 -54.40
C SER A 17 5.32 7.52 -53.86
N PRO A 18 4.45 8.07 -54.73
CA PRO A 18 3.37 8.98 -54.32
C PRO A 18 2.04 8.23 -54.12
N THR A 19 1.89 7.50 -53.02
CA THR A 19 0.58 7.01 -52.54
C THR A 19 0.37 7.39 -51.07
N ASN A 20 -0.49 8.38 -50.85
CA ASN A 20 -0.68 9.07 -49.57
C ASN A 20 -1.45 8.26 -48.53
N THR A 21 -0.81 7.26 -47.91
CA THR A 21 -1.17 6.76 -46.59
C THR A 21 0.09 6.47 -45.78
N TRP A 22 0.74 7.53 -45.29
CA TRP A 22 1.79 7.38 -44.29
C TRP A 22 1.17 6.73 -43.04
N PRO A 23 1.70 5.61 -42.54
CA PRO A 23 1.34 5.15 -41.20
C PRO A 23 1.82 6.23 -40.23
N VAL A 24 0.88 6.92 -39.58
CA VAL A 24 1.19 7.87 -38.52
C VAL A 24 1.78 7.08 -37.36
N MET A 25 3.10 6.95 -37.35
CA MET A 25 3.83 6.31 -36.26
C MET A 25 3.77 7.26 -35.06
N SER A 26 2.73 7.07 -34.25
CA SER A 26 2.44 7.91 -33.09
C SER A 26 3.53 7.76 -32.04
N ILE A 27 4.46 8.71 -32.01
CA ILE A 27 5.45 8.86 -30.94
C ILE A 27 4.76 9.46 -29.70
N GLU A 28 3.85 8.69 -29.11
CA GLU A 28 3.25 8.97 -27.79
C GLU A 28 3.75 8.10 -26.59
N PRO A 29 4.76 7.21 -26.69
CA PRO A 29 5.06 6.25 -25.62
C PRO A 29 5.56 6.92 -24.33
N ALA A 30 6.18 8.10 -24.42
CA ALA A 30 6.81 8.76 -23.29
C ALA A 30 5.80 9.23 -22.22
N THR A 31 4.57 9.62 -22.59
CA THR A 31 3.57 10.10 -21.61
C THR A 31 2.72 8.96 -21.03
N GLU A 32 2.56 7.86 -21.77
CA GLU A 32 1.85 6.68 -21.32
C GLU A 32 2.71 5.82 -20.40
N ALA A 33 3.95 5.52 -20.80
CA ALA A 33 4.90 4.79 -19.96
C ALA A 33 5.09 5.50 -18.61
N ARG A 34 5.27 6.83 -18.60
CA ARG A 34 5.39 7.61 -17.36
C ARG A 34 4.14 7.52 -16.49
N ARG A 35 2.93 7.49 -17.07
CA ARG A 35 1.68 7.29 -16.32
C ARG A 35 1.57 5.87 -15.76
N HIS A 36 1.96 4.85 -16.52
CA HIS A 36 2.00 3.46 -16.07
C HIS A 36 2.93 3.27 -14.87
N TRP A 37 4.13 3.85 -14.90
CA TRP A 37 5.07 3.86 -13.77
C TRP A 37 4.47 4.48 -12.49
N TRP A 38 3.69 5.56 -12.57
CA TRP A 38 2.99 6.10 -11.38
C TRP A 38 1.88 5.19 -10.85
N ARG A 39 1.24 4.38 -11.69
CA ARG A 39 0.25 3.38 -11.26
C ARG A 39 0.93 2.20 -10.55
N LEU A 40 2.04 1.71 -11.09
CA LEU A 40 2.87 0.69 -10.44
C LEU A 40 3.45 1.18 -9.11
N ALA A 41 3.95 2.41 -9.07
CA ALA A 41 4.44 3.03 -7.83
C ALA A 41 3.33 3.13 -6.77
N LEU A 42 2.11 3.53 -7.14
CA LEU A 42 0.97 3.52 -6.22
C LEU A 42 0.65 2.11 -5.72
N LEU A 43 0.60 1.12 -6.62
CA LEU A 43 0.32 -0.28 -6.26
C LEU A 43 1.37 -0.80 -5.27
N LEU A 44 2.65 -0.54 -5.54
CA LEU A 44 3.74 -0.88 -4.63
C LEU A 44 3.58 -0.18 -3.27
N LEU A 45 3.26 1.12 -3.24
CA LEU A 45 3.02 1.84 -1.99
C LEU A 45 1.84 1.28 -1.19
N VAL A 46 0.78 0.83 -1.86
CA VAL A 46 -0.38 0.20 -1.20
C VAL A 46 -0.05 -1.20 -0.69
N VAL A 47 0.74 -2.00 -1.42
CA VAL A 47 1.06 -3.39 -1.05
C VAL A 47 2.16 -3.48 0.02
N LEU A 48 3.16 -2.58 0.00
CA LEU A 48 4.30 -2.63 0.93
C LEU A 48 3.94 -2.73 2.43
N PRO A 49 2.97 -1.95 2.98
CA PRO A 49 2.59 -2.08 4.39
C PRO A 49 1.95 -3.44 4.74
N PHE A 50 1.45 -4.20 3.75
CA PHE A 50 0.78 -5.49 3.94
C PHE A 50 1.71 -6.71 3.72
N LEU A 51 3.00 -6.47 3.51
CA LEU A 51 4.01 -7.53 3.39
C LEU A 51 4.05 -8.47 4.62
N PRO A 52 4.01 -7.99 5.88
CA PRO A 52 4.00 -8.86 7.05
C PRO A 52 2.81 -9.82 7.08
N GLU A 53 1.61 -9.33 6.77
CA GLU A 53 0.36 -10.09 6.82
C GLU A 53 0.26 -11.11 5.68
N LEU A 54 0.76 -10.75 4.49
CA LEU A 54 0.95 -11.69 3.39
C LEU A 54 1.95 -12.79 3.76
N ALA A 55 3.07 -12.44 4.41
CA ALA A 55 4.06 -13.41 4.87
C ALA A 55 3.49 -14.34 5.95
N ILE A 56 2.75 -13.84 6.94
CA ILE A 56 2.05 -14.66 7.96
C ILE A 56 1.10 -15.65 7.27
N SER A 57 0.30 -15.16 6.31
CA SER A 57 -0.66 -15.99 5.57
C SER A 57 0.02 -17.10 4.76
N VAL A 58 1.14 -16.80 4.11
CA VAL A 58 1.94 -17.78 3.35
C VAL A 58 2.61 -18.79 4.28
N VAL A 59 3.27 -18.36 5.36
CA VAL A 59 3.95 -19.25 6.30
C VAL A 59 2.95 -20.16 7.02
N GLY A 60 1.84 -19.63 7.51
CA GLY A 60 0.78 -20.43 8.14
C GLY A 60 0.07 -21.38 7.17
N GLY A 61 -0.08 -20.98 5.90
CA GLY A 61 -0.60 -21.83 4.83
C GLY A 61 0.33 -23.00 4.52
N LEU A 62 1.63 -22.72 4.32
CA LEU A 62 2.67 -23.74 4.11
C LEU A 62 2.77 -24.68 5.32
N ALA A 63 2.59 -24.19 6.54
CA ALA A 63 2.60 -25.01 7.74
C ALA A 63 1.44 -26.00 7.79
N LYS A 64 0.21 -25.57 7.44
CA LYS A 64 -0.92 -26.50 7.32
C LYS A 64 -0.71 -27.55 6.22
N ILE A 65 -0.11 -27.17 5.09
CA ILE A 65 0.25 -28.11 4.01
C ILE A 65 1.33 -29.10 4.46
N GLY A 66 2.28 -28.65 5.28
CA GLY A 66 3.32 -29.48 5.91
C GLY A 66 2.83 -30.38 7.05
N GLY A 67 1.52 -30.39 7.35
CA GLY A 67 0.92 -31.23 8.40
C GLY A 67 0.90 -30.62 9.80
N CYS A 68 1.30 -29.36 9.98
CA CYS A 68 1.18 -28.67 11.27
C CYS A 68 -0.29 -28.46 11.64
N VAL A 69 -0.67 -28.91 12.83
CA VAL A 69 -1.99 -28.68 13.44
C VAL A 69 -1.92 -27.40 14.28
N VAL A 70 -3.00 -26.62 14.32
CA VAL A 70 -3.04 -25.36 15.10
C VAL A 70 -2.98 -25.63 16.61
N ASP A 71 -3.61 -26.71 17.06
CA ASP A 71 -3.83 -27.08 18.46
C ASP A 71 -2.81 -28.12 19.00
N GLN A 72 -1.68 -28.29 18.33
CA GLN A 72 -0.64 -29.23 18.79
C GLN A 72 0.12 -28.71 20.02
N LYS A 73 0.49 -29.63 20.92
CA LYS A 73 1.25 -29.32 22.14
C LYS A 73 2.76 -29.18 21.93
N GLU A 74 3.27 -29.71 20.81
CA GLU A 74 4.69 -29.67 20.46
C GLU A 74 4.93 -28.67 19.33
N VAL A 75 6.12 -28.06 19.30
CA VAL A 75 6.47 -27.02 18.33
C VAL A 75 6.57 -27.58 16.91
N CYS A 76 5.86 -26.99 15.93
CA CYS A 76 5.98 -27.46 14.55
C CYS A 76 7.31 -27.05 13.91
N LEU A 77 8.00 -28.04 13.34
CA LEU A 77 9.28 -27.89 12.65
C LEU A 77 9.11 -28.26 11.18
N ILE A 78 9.36 -27.30 10.27
CA ILE A 78 9.38 -27.54 8.82
C ILE A 78 10.82 -27.44 8.36
N VAL A 79 11.40 -28.55 7.91
CA VAL A 79 12.83 -28.63 7.50
C VAL A 79 13.76 -28.09 8.60
N GLY A 80 13.46 -28.40 9.86
CA GLY A 80 14.21 -27.95 11.04
C GLY A 80 13.99 -26.49 11.45
N VAL A 81 13.16 -25.72 10.73
CA VAL A 81 12.80 -24.35 11.10
C VAL A 81 11.56 -24.35 12.00
N ASN A 82 11.64 -23.68 13.15
CA ASN A 82 10.50 -23.46 14.04
C ASN A 82 9.53 -22.47 13.40
N VAL A 83 8.35 -22.96 13.02
CA VAL A 83 7.30 -22.14 12.38
C VAL A 83 6.80 -21.05 13.34
N SER A 84 6.70 -21.35 14.63
CA SER A 84 6.23 -20.40 15.64
C SER A 84 7.16 -19.20 15.77
N ASP A 85 8.47 -19.39 15.72
CA ASP A 85 9.43 -18.28 15.82
C ASP A 85 9.35 -17.36 14.59
N VAL A 86 9.20 -17.94 13.40
CA VAL A 86 9.02 -17.19 12.15
C VAL A 86 7.72 -16.37 12.20
N VAL A 87 6.60 -16.99 12.58
CA VAL A 87 5.31 -16.29 12.71
C VAL A 87 5.37 -15.22 13.81
N SER A 88 6.01 -15.51 14.95
CA SER A 88 6.20 -14.55 16.05
C SER A 88 7.01 -13.32 15.61
N GLY A 89 8.09 -13.53 14.84
CA GLY A 89 8.87 -12.45 14.23
C GLY A 89 8.05 -11.60 13.25
N LEU A 90 7.25 -12.23 12.39
CA LEU A 90 6.38 -11.55 11.43
C LEU A 90 5.24 -10.77 12.11
N VAL A 91 4.60 -11.34 13.13
CA VAL A 91 3.58 -10.66 13.95
C VAL A 91 4.19 -9.46 14.68
N THR A 92 5.39 -9.61 15.24
CA THR A 92 6.12 -8.51 15.88
C THR A 92 6.42 -7.39 14.89
N ALA A 93 6.88 -7.72 13.68
CA ALA A 93 7.10 -6.74 12.61
C ALA A 93 5.80 -6.03 12.20
N ALA A 94 4.69 -6.76 12.06
CA ALA A 94 3.37 -6.19 11.75
C ALA A 94 2.90 -5.22 12.85
N VAL A 95 3.05 -5.58 14.13
CA VAL A 95 2.73 -4.72 15.29
C VAL A 95 3.60 -3.47 15.31
N VAL A 96 4.91 -3.58 15.05
CA VAL A 96 5.83 -2.43 14.98
C VAL A 96 5.46 -1.50 13.82
N ILE A 97 5.12 -2.04 12.65
CA ILE A 97 4.70 -1.24 11.49
C ILE A 97 3.34 -0.57 11.77
N GLY A 98 2.32 -1.31 12.21
CA GLY A 98 0.99 -0.77 12.52
C GLY A 98 1.01 0.31 13.62
N SER A 99 1.83 0.12 14.65
CA SER A 99 2.04 1.15 15.69
C SER A 99 2.82 2.36 15.17
N ALA A 100 3.85 2.18 14.33
CA ALA A 100 4.53 3.30 13.67
C ALA A 100 3.58 4.11 12.76
N PHE A 101 2.62 3.46 12.10
CA PHE A 101 1.58 4.13 11.31
C PHE A 101 0.70 5.06 12.16
N ALA A 102 0.32 4.66 13.37
CA ALA A 102 -0.43 5.52 14.30
C ALA A 102 0.43 6.60 14.98
N TRP A 103 1.54 6.21 15.60
CA TRP A 103 2.29 7.07 16.54
C TRP A 103 3.29 8.01 15.88
N LEU A 104 4.02 7.55 14.85
CA LEU A 104 5.08 8.33 14.21
C LEU A 104 4.57 9.21 13.06
N GLY A 105 3.25 9.26 12.85
CA GLY A 105 2.65 9.95 11.71
C GLY A 105 3.04 9.33 10.36
N LEU A 106 3.58 8.12 10.34
CA LEU A 106 4.04 7.45 9.11
C LEU A 106 2.88 7.30 8.12
N ALA A 107 1.66 7.06 8.62
CA ALA A 107 0.42 7.07 7.83
C ALA A 107 0.23 8.36 7.02
N ALA A 108 0.49 9.53 7.62
CA ALA A 108 0.33 10.83 6.96
C ALA A 108 1.34 11.00 5.81
N VAL A 109 2.61 10.65 6.06
CA VAL A 109 3.67 10.70 5.03
C VAL A 109 3.34 9.74 3.89
N TRP A 110 2.90 8.52 4.21
CA TRP A 110 2.54 7.49 3.23
C TRP A 110 1.34 7.91 2.37
N LEU A 111 0.29 8.46 2.99
CA LEU A 111 -0.88 8.99 2.30
C LEU A 111 -0.53 10.13 1.35
N VAL A 112 0.38 11.04 1.74
CA VAL A 112 0.88 12.11 0.87
C VAL A 112 1.62 11.53 -0.35
N LEU A 113 2.46 10.51 -0.17
CA LEU A 113 3.16 9.87 -1.29
C LEU A 113 2.19 9.14 -2.24
N CYS A 114 1.23 8.39 -1.70
CA CYS A 114 0.14 7.79 -2.47
C CYS A 114 -0.63 8.86 -3.26
N TYR A 115 -0.98 9.97 -2.62
CA TYR A 115 -1.71 11.07 -3.25
C TYR A 115 -0.93 11.72 -4.41
N LEU A 116 0.38 11.92 -4.26
CA LEU A 116 1.25 12.41 -5.33
C LEU A 116 1.28 11.46 -6.53
N ALA A 117 1.27 10.14 -6.29
CA ALA A 117 1.16 9.15 -7.35
C ALA A 117 -0.22 9.18 -8.04
N ILE A 118 -1.32 9.32 -7.28
CA ILE A 118 -2.69 9.45 -7.81
C ILE A 118 -2.82 10.68 -8.72
N VAL A 119 -2.34 11.84 -8.27
CA VAL A 119 -2.41 13.10 -9.02
C VAL A 119 -1.62 13.05 -10.33
N ARG A 120 -0.56 12.24 -10.40
CA ARG A 120 0.27 12.07 -11.62
C ARG A 120 -0.16 10.91 -12.53
N GLY A 121 -0.72 9.82 -11.98
CA GLY A 121 -1.11 8.63 -12.74
C GLY A 121 -2.49 8.71 -13.42
N TRP A 122 -3.40 9.55 -12.90
CA TRP A 122 -4.78 9.69 -13.40
C TRP A 122 -5.11 11.12 -13.82
N ALA A 123 -5.92 11.28 -14.87
CA ALA A 123 -6.36 12.60 -15.37
C ALA A 123 -7.71 13.06 -14.79
N GLY A 124 -8.68 12.15 -14.62
CA GLY A 124 -10.03 12.48 -14.19
C GLY A 124 -10.13 12.81 -12.70
N LEU A 125 -10.82 13.92 -12.35
CA LEU A 125 -10.98 14.33 -10.94
C LEU A 125 -11.76 13.31 -10.11
N ALA A 126 -12.89 12.79 -10.63
CA ALA A 126 -13.71 11.82 -9.92
C ALA A 126 -12.91 10.56 -9.58
N ALA A 127 -12.16 10.02 -10.56
CA ALA A 127 -11.25 8.90 -10.34
C ALA A 127 -10.19 9.21 -9.27
N ARG A 128 -9.56 10.39 -9.29
CA ARG A 128 -8.58 10.79 -8.25
C ARG A 128 -9.20 10.85 -6.85
N LEU A 129 -10.40 11.40 -6.71
CA LEU A 129 -11.08 11.52 -5.42
C LEU A 129 -11.51 10.15 -4.88
N LEU A 130 -12.10 9.30 -5.73
CA LEU A 130 -12.46 7.93 -5.36
C LEU A 130 -11.22 7.10 -4.98
N LEU A 131 -10.14 7.17 -5.74
CA LEU A 131 -8.91 6.42 -5.43
C LEU A 131 -8.24 6.95 -4.15
N ALA A 132 -8.23 8.27 -3.94
CA ALA A 132 -7.69 8.86 -2.71
C ALA A 132 -8.52 8.44 -1.48
N LEU A 133 -9.86 8.45 -1.59
CA LEU A 133 -10.75 7.98 -0.53
C LEU A 133 -10.56 6.48 -0.25
N LEU A 134 -10.51 5.64 -1.28
CA LEU A 134 -10.24 4.20 -1.15
C LEU A 134 -8.91 3.93 -0.43
N VAL A 135 -7.83 4.58 -0.88
CA VAL A 135 -6.51 4.47 -0.24
C VAL A 135 -6.56 4.97 1.20
N THR A 136 -7.24 6.08 1.48
CA THR A 136 -7.41 6.59 2.85
C THR A 136 -8.11 5.59 3.75
N VAL A 137 -9.22 4.99 3.30
CA VAL A 137 -9.95 3.96 4.07
C VAL A 137 -9.08 2.72 4.30
N VAL A 138 -8.33 2.27 3.29
CA VAL A 138 -7.39 1.15 3.40
C VAL A 138 -6.33 1.43 4.47
N PHE A 139 -5.66 2.58 4.42
CA PHE A 139 -4.62 2.94 5.41
C PHE A 139 -5.18 3.32 6.79
N ALA A 140 -6.44 3.74 6.88
CA ALA A 140 -7.09 4.08 8.14
C ALA A 140 -7.59 2.85 8.92
N LEU A 141 -7.76 1.70 8.26
CA LEU A 141 -8.34 0.49 8.86
C LEU A 141 -7.43 -0.75 8.78
N LEU A 142 -6.85 -1.07 7.62
CA LEU A 142 -6.10 -2.33 7.48
C LEU A 142 -4.88 -2.42 8.41
N PRO A 143 -4.02 -1.40 8.60
CA PRO A 143 -2.85 -1.52 9.50
C PRO A 143 -3.21 -1.88 10.95
N TYR A 144 -4.46 -1.69 11.36
CA TYR A 144 -4.96 -1.98 12.71
C TYR A 144 -5.72 -3.32 12.80
N LEU A 145 -6.27 -3.80 11.68
CA LEU A 145 -7.12 -5.00 11.63
C LEU A 145 -6.44 -6.19 10.94
N ALA A 146 -5.58 -5.93 9.95
CA ALA A 146 -4.97 -6.96 9.11
C ALA A 146 -4.06 -7.94 9.90
N PRO A 147 -3.27 -7.52 10.90
CA PRO A 147 -2.52 -8.47 11.74
C PRO A 147 -3.46 -9.47 12.45
N GLY A 148 -4.58 -8.98 12.97
CA GLY A 148 -5.61 -9.82 13.61
C GLY A 148 -6.25 -10.81 12.63
N PHE A 149 -6.63 -10.35 11.43
CA PHE A 149 -7.17 -11.23 10.38
C PHE A 149 -6.15 -12.25 9.87
N ALA A 150 -4.86 -11.90 9.79
CA ALA A 150 -3.80 -12.80 9.33
C ALA A 150 -3.51 -13.93 10.32
N ILE A 151 -3.61 -13.68 11.63
CA ILE A 151 -3.41 -14.72 12.66
C ILE A 151 -4.68 -15.51 13.00
N ALA A 152 -5.88 -14.94 12.77
CA ALA A 152 -7.17 -15.57 13.11
C ALA A 152 -7.34 -17.05 12.69
N PRO A 153 -6.90 -17.52 11.51
CA PRO A 153 -7.04 -18.94 11.13
C PRO A 153 -5.95 -19.86 11.71
N PHE A 154 -4.99 -19.33 12.49
CA PHE A 154 -3.84 -20.05 13.04
C PHE A 154 -3.71 -19.96 14.57
N VAL A 155 -4.63 -19.27 15.24
CA VAL A 155 -4.66 -19.15 16.70
C VAL A 155 -5.50 -20.25 17.35
N ASN A 156 -5.03 -20.74 18.50
CA ASN A 156 -5.74 -21.67 19.36
C ASN A 156 -6.98 -20.98 20.00
N ALA A 157 -8.02 -21.74 20.38
CA ALA A 157 -9.15 -21.24 21.17
C ALA A 157 -8.73 -20.58 22.51
N ASN A 158 -7.53 -20.88 23.01
CA ASN A 158 -6.92 -20.24 24.19
C ASN A 158 -6.30 -18.86 23.91
N CYS A 159 -6.02 -18.51 22.65
CA CYS A 159 -5.60 -17.17 22.23
C CYS A 159 -6.81 -16.22 22.11
N GLN A 160 -7.63 -16.13 23.16
CA GLN A 160 -8.71 -15.13 23.15
C GLN A 160 -8.12 -13.74 23.36
N PRO A 161 -8.58 -12.71 22.61
CA PRO A 161 -8.27 -11.32 22.88
C PRO A 161 -9.05 -10.82 24.11
N ASN A 162 -8.81 -11.44 25.27
CA ASN A 162 -9.30 -10.95 26.55
C ASN A 162 -8.50 -9.70 26.98
N GLU A 163 -9.14 -8.79 27.73
CA GLU A 163 -8.63 -7.42 27.97
C GLU A 163 -7.35 -7.34 28.82
N GLY A 164 -6.73 -8.47 29.18
CA GLY A 164 -5.50 -8.53 29.97
C GLY A 164 -4.42 -9.49 29.43
N GLY A 165 -4.61 -10.15 28.29
CA GLY A 165 -3.65 -11.12 27.77
C GLY A 165 -3.43 -12.32 28.69
N VAL A 166 -4.49 -12.81 29.32
CA VAL A 166 -4.41 -13.87 30.34
C VAL A 166 -4.32 -15.23 29.64
N GLY A 167 -3.10 -15.77 29.55
CA GLY A 167 -2.77 -17.07 28.96
C GLY A 167 -1.59 -17.01 27.98
N SER A 168 -0.91 -18.13 27.73
CA SER A 168 0.08 -18.24 26.66
C SER A 168 -0.62 -18.43 25.32
N CYS A 169 -0.46 -17.49 24.39
CA CYS A 169 -1.03 -17.65 23.05
C CYS A 169 -0.12 -18.55 22.21
N LEU A 170 -0.57 -19.78 21.98
CA LEU A 170 0.13 -20.77 21.18
C LEU A 170 -0.27 -20.69 19.70
N ILE A 171 0.72 -20.61 18.82
CA ILE A 171 0.59 -20.75 17.37
C ILE A 171 1.52 -21.89 16.93
N PHE A 172 0.95 -22.97 16.37
CA PHE A 172 1.68 -24.20 16.02
C PHE A 172 2.56 -24.77 17.17
N GLY A 173 2.02 -24.73 18.39
CA GLY A 173 2.65 -25.27 19.61
C GLY A 173 3.71 -24.37 20.28
N GLY A 174 4.13 -23.26 19.67
CA GLY A 174 5.04 -22.29 20.29
C GLY A 174 4.33 -21.04 20.79
N ASN A 175 4.88 -20.40 21.83
CA ASN A 175 4.27 -19.22 22.46
C ASN A 175 4.64 -17.93 21.72
N VAL A 176 3.63 -17.17 21.30
CA VAL A 176 3.78 -15.90 20.57
C VAL A 176 3.47 -14.75 21.52
N SER A 177 4.46 -14.34 22.32
CA SER A 177 4.32 -13.25 23.30
C SER A 177 3.80 -11.94 22.70
N SER A 178 4.11 -11.67 21.42
CA SER A 178 3.66 -10.48 20.70
C SER A 178 2.18 -10.52 20.26
N ALA A 179 1.51 -11.67 20.34
CA ALA A 179 0.10 -11.80 19.97
C ALA A 179 -0.79 -10.92 20.85
N HIS A 180 -0.45 -10.77 22.13
CA HIS A 180 -1.21 -9.95 23.09
C HIS A 180 -1.20 -8.47 22.72
N HIS A 181 -0.13 -7.98 22.09
CA HIS A 181 -0.09 -6.61 21.58
C HIS A 181 -1.08 -6.38 20.43
N THR A 182 -1.48 -7.41 19.68
CA THR A 182 -2.49 -7.28 18.61
C THR A 182 -3.88 -6.89 19.13
N VAL A 183 -4.18 -7.16 20.41
CA VAL A 183 -5.45 -6.76 21.06
C VAL A 183 -5.57 -5.24 21.20
N ILE A 184 -4.44 -4.52 21.26
CA ILE A 184 -4.40 -3.06 21.38
C ILE A 184 -4.51 -2.37 20.01
N LEU A 185 -4.16 -3.04 18.89
CA LEU A 185 -4.19 -2.40 17.57
C LEU A 185 -5.58 -1.88 17.14
N PRO A 186 -6.71 -2.59 17.37
CA PRO A 186 -8.04 -2.06 17.08
C PRO A 186 -8.36 -0.75 17.82
N TRP A 187 -7.82 -0.52 19.02
CA TRP A 187 -8.02 0.74 19.75
C TRP A 187 -7.27 1.92 19.11
N LEU A 188 -6.16 1.66 18.42
CA LEU A 188 -5.41 2.70 17.68
C LEU A 188 -6.20 3.26 16.48
N ILE A 189 -7.29 2.60 16.05
CA ILE A 189 -8.22 3.13 15.03
C ILE A 189 -8.78 4.50 15.46
N PHE A 190 -9.07 4.70 16.76
CA PHE A 190 -9.59 5.98 17.27
C PHE A 190 -8.60 7.15 17.12
N ALA A 191 -7.29 6.88 17.10
CA ALA A 191 -6.26 7.88 16.81
C ALA A 191 -5.92 7.98 15.32
N GLY A 192 -5.80 6.83 14.64
CA GLY A 192 -5.40 6.73 13.24
C GLY A 192 -6.43 7.26 12.24
N VAL A 193 -7.72 6.96 12.45
CA VAL A 193 -8.79 7.36 11.51
C VAL A 193 -8.93 8.88 11.41
N PRO A 194 -8.97 9.67 12.51
CA PRO A 194 -8.98 11.15 12.41
C PRO A 194 -7.78 11.72 11.66
N ILE A 195 -6.57 11.16 11.86
CA ILE A 195 -5.35 11.60 11.17
C ILE A 195 -5.43 11.29 9.67
N ALA A 196 -5.86 10.08 9.30
CA ALA A 196 -6.01 9.67 7.91
C ALA A 196 -7.09 10.50 7.18
N LEU A 197 -8.24 10.75 7.81
CA LEU A 197 -9.29 11.60 7.25
C LEU A 197 -8.87 13.08 7.15
N GLY A 198 -8.20 13.61 8.19
CA GLY A 198 -7.70 14.98 8.20
C GLY A 198 -6.66 15.24 7.11
N THR A 199 -5.72 14.31 6.91
CA THR A 199 -4.70 14.40 5.85
C THR A 199 -5.33 14.28 4.45
N ALA A 200 -6.28 13.37 4.25
CA ALA A 200 -7.03 13.26 2.99
C ALA A 200 -7.82 14.53 2.67
N LEU A 201 -8.49 15.11 3.65
CA LEU A 201 -9.24 16.37 3.52
C LEU A 201 -8.31 17.54 3.18
N ALA A 202 -7.18 17.68 3.89
CA ALA A 202 -6.19 18.72 3.61
C ALA A 202 -5.63 18.60 2.18
N CYS A 203 -5.30 17.39 1.75
CA CYS A 203 -4.87 17.11 0.37
C CYS A 203 -5.95 17.51 -0.65
N ALA A 204 -7.21 17.13 -0.42
CA ALA A 204 -8.34 17.48 -1.30
C ALA A 204 -8.56 19.00 -1.41
N ILE A 205 -8.46 19.74 -0.30
CA ILE A 205 -8.54 21.20 -0.27
C ILE A 205 -7.40 21.82 -1.11
N VAL A 206 -6.16 21.33 -0.94
CA VAL A 206 -5.01 21.81 -1.74
C VAL A 206 -5.23 21.57 -3.24
N MET A 207 -5.73 20.40 -3.65
CA MET A 207 -6.11 20.14 -5.04
C MET A 207 -7.18 21.11 -5.56
N ALA A 208 -8.22 21.37 -4.77
CA ALA A 208 -9.31 22.28 -5.13
C ALA A 208 -8.78 23.72 -5.33
N ILE A 209 -7.95 24.22 -4.41
CA ILE A 209 -7.33 25.55 -4.49
C ILE A 209 -6.42 25.65 -5.73
N VAL A 210 -5.54 24.68 -5.96
CA VAL A 210 -4.64 24.68 -7.12
C VAL A 210 -5.43 24.66 -8.43
N ARG A 211 -6.51 23.86 -8.51
CA ARG A 211 -7.37 23.83 -9.70
C ARG A 211 -8.09 25.15 -9.91
N ALA A 212 -8.70 25.72 -8.87
CA ALA A 212 -9.38 27.01 -8.93
C ALA A 212 -8.45 28.15 -9.37
N ARG A 213 -7.20 28.18 -8.85
CA ARG A 213 -6.17 29.15 -9.28
C ARG A 213 -5.83 28.99 -10.77
N ARG A 214 -5.63 27.77 -11.27
CA ARG A 214 -5.38 27.51 -12.71
C ARG A 214 -6.54 27.96 -13.59
N THR A 215 -7.78 27.63 -13.24
CA THR A 215 -8.97 28.06 -14.00
C THR A 215 -9.12 29.58 -14.02
N ARG A 216 -8.82 30.27 -12.91
CA ARG A 216 -8.81 31.75 -12.86
C ARG A 216 -7.70 32.36 -13.72
N ALA A 217 -6.51 31.76 -13.76
CA ALA A 217 -5.41 32.23 -14.61
C ALA A 217 -5.78 32.15 -16.10
N ILE A 218 -6.28 30.99 -16.56
CA ILE A 218 -6.73 30.80 -17.96
C ILE A 218 -7.83 31.81 -18.33
N LYS A 219 -8.83 32.01 -17.46
CA LYS A 219 -9.89 33.02 -17.67
C LYS A 219 -9.39 34.47 -17.69
N ARG A 220 -8.25 34.79 -17.08
CA ARG A 220 -7.62 36.13 -17.16
C ARG A 220 -6.89 36.30 -18.49
N SER A 221 -6.09 35.33 -18.91
CA SER A 221 -5.38 35.37 -20.20
C SER A 221 -6.34 35.46 -21.39
N ALA A 222 -7.49 34.77 -21.33
CA ALA A 222 -8.53 34.84 -22.36
C ALA A 222 -9.39 36.13 -22.34
N ARG A 223 -9.02 37.12 -21.51
CA ARG A 223 -9.71 38.43 -21.40
C ARG A 223 -8.79 39.62 -21.68
N SER A 224 -7.53 39.34 -22.03
CA SER A 224 -6.46 40.33 -22.25
C SER A 224 -5.83 40.22 -23.64
N GLY A 225 -6.44 39.46 -24.54
CA GLY A 225 -6.14 39.33 -25.96
C GLY A 225 -7.45 39.17 -26.72
#